data_AF-A0A7V7Z6B2-F1
#
_entry.id   AF-A0A7V7Z6B2-F1
#
_cell.length_a   1.000
_cell.length_b   1.000
_cell.length_c   1.000
_cell.angle_alpha   90.00
_cell.angle_beta   90.00
_cell.angle_gamma   90.00
#
_symmetry.space_group_name_H-M   'P 1'
#
loop_
_entity.id
_entity.type
_entity.pdbx_description
1 polymer ?
#
loop_
_entity_poly.entity_id
_entity_poly.type
_entity_poly.pdbx_seq_one_letter_code
_entity_poly.pdbx_strand_id
1 'polypeptide(L)'
;MQTQIARTLASLAELVHALDRLEPNYLTKRFDQAATARDMHEVILEFSYAANSKTLRDTGDERVRALLNDILPLTATLRAFFTINLWPASTAQMQSWKHALSKAPSGKYAFRDDGSIRISLLDAELHGSSLSVRRIWSHVSDFSGSQTAVDLKLDPEQIAEFKARLASLRDFPLPL
;
A
#
# COMPACT_ATOMS: atom_id res chain seq x y z
N MET A 1 -12.00 -2.56 13.36
CA MET A 1 -10.91 -2.52 12.36
C MET A 1 -9.56 -2.94 12.96
N GLN A 2 -9.10 -2.36 14.07
CA GLN A 2 -7.81 -2.73 14.70
C GLN A 2 -7.66 -4.23 15.00
N THR A 3 -8.67 -4.87 15.60
CA THR A 3 -8.66 -6.33 15.87
C THR A 3 -8.58 -7.18 14.61
N GLN A 4 -9.02 -6.67 13.46
CA GLN A 4 -8.90 -7.37 12.19
C GLN A 4 -7.46 -7.27 11.65
N ILE A 5 -6.87 -6.08 11.67
CA ILE A 5 -5.49 -5.86 11.22
C ILE A 5 -4.48 -6.66 12.06
N ALA A 6 -4.64 -6.66 13.39
CA ALA A 6 -3.79 -7.46 14.28
C ALA A 6 -3.87 -8.96 13.95
N ARG A 7 -5.07 -9.50 13.71
CA ARG A 7 -5.25 -10.89 13.27
C ARG A 7 -4.62 -11.16 11.91
N THR A 8 -4.80 -10.25 10.94
CA THR A 8 -4.20 -10.36 9.61
C THR A 8 -2.67 -10.38 9.70
N LEU A 9 -2.06 -9.55 10.54
CA LEU A 9 -0.61 -9.57 10.77
C LEU A 9 -0.13 -10.87 11.41
N ALA A 10 -0.85 -11.38 12.42
CA ALA A 10 -0.50 -12.64 13.06
C ALA A 10 -0.55 -13.82 12.06
N SER A 11 -1.64 -13.92 11.28
CA SER A 11 -1.75 -14.94 10.23
C SER A 11 -0.67 -14.78 9.15
N LEU A 12 -0.33 -13.53 8.78
CA LEU A 12 0.75 -13.29 7.83
C LEU A 12 2.10 -13.74 8.39
N ALA A 13 2.41 -13.45 9.65
CA ALA A 13 3.64 -13.88 10.30
C ALA A 13 3.77 -15.41 10.28
N GLU A 14 2.72 -16.15 10.65
CA GLU A 14 2.70 -17.61 10.61
C GLU A 14 3.02 -18.17 9.22
N LEU A 15 2.40 -17.60 8.17
CA LEU A 15 2.61 -18.03 6.79
C LEU A 15 4.01 -17.65 6.26
N VAL A 16 4.52 -16.47 6.62
CA VAL A 16 5.86 -16.01 6.25
C VAL A 16 6.93 -16.92 6.87
N HIS A 17 6.81 -17.27 8.14
CA HIS A 17 7.72 -18.24 8.77
C HIS A 17 7.55 -19.65 8.20
N ALA A 18 6.34 -20.05 7.84
CA ALA A 18 6.12 -21.33 7.16
C ALA A 18 6.79 -21.35 5.78
N LEU A 19 6.73 -20.25 5.03
CA LEU A 19 7.39 -20.10 3.74
C LEU A 19 8.91 -20.18 3.90
N ASP A 20 9.49 -19.49 4.88
CA ASP A 20 10.93 -19.50 5.14
C ASP A 20 11.49 -20.91 5.41
N ARG A 21 10.72 -21.77 6.08
CA ARG A 21 11.10 -23.16 6.33
C ARG A 21 11.14 -24.01 5.05
N LEU A 22 10.39 -23.63 4.02
CA LEU A 22 10.36 -24.34 2.74
C LEU A 22 11.36 -23.73 1.73
N GLU A 23 11.40 -22.40 1.67
CA GLU A 23 12.22 -21.61 0.75
C GLU A 23 12.78 -20.40 1.52
N PRO A 24 13.97 -20.54 2.13
CA PRO A 24 14.59 -19.48 2.90
C PRO A 24 14.77 -18.20 2.08
N ASN A 25 14.33 -17.07 2.60
CA ASN A 25 14.36 -15.81 1.87
C ASN A 25 14.59 -14.62 2.81
N TYR A 26 15.03 -13.50 2.24
CA TYR A 26 15.36 -12.32 3.04
C TYR A 26 14.12 -11.59 3.58
N LEU A 27 12.92 -11.88 3.07
CA LEU A 27 11.70 -11.16 3.42
C LEU A 27 11.23 -11.49 4.83
N THR A 28 11.39 -12.74 5.27
CA THR A 28 11.14 -13.18 6.66
C THR A 28 11.94 -12.33 7.64
N LYS A 29 13.25 -12.19 7.40
CA LYS A 29 14.12 -11.36 8.25
C LYS A 29 13.69 -9.89 8.26
N ARG A 30 13.29 -9.33 7.11
CA ARG A 30 12.79 -7.95 7.06
C ARG A 30 11.47 -7.78 7.81
N PHE A 31 10.60 -8.78 7.75
CA PHE A 31 9.33 -8.80 8.47
C PHE A 31 9.57 -8.78 9.99
N ASP A 32 10.45 -9.64 10.49
CA ASP A 32 10.78 -9.72 11.93
C ASP A 32 11.48 -8.44 12.45
N GLN A 33 12.17 -7.72 11.57
CA GLN A 33 12.88 -6.49 11.91
C GLN A 33 12.01 -5.23 11.75
N ALA A 34 10.79 -5.34 11.25
CA ALA A 34 9.92 -4.19 11.00
C ALA A 34 9.41 -3.60 12.33
N ALA A 35 10.04 -2.50 12.75
CA ALA A 35 9.76 -1.85 14.05
C ALA A 35 8.80 -0.66 13.94
N THR A 36 8.39 -0.26 12.73
CA THR A 36 7.47 0.86 12.51
C THR A 36 6.40 0.50 11.48
N ALA A 37 5.29 1.23 11.51
CA ALA A 37 4.22 1.09 10.52
C ALA A 37 4.73 1.32 9.09
N ARG A 38 5.74 2.19 8.94
CA ARG A 38 6.42 2.43 7.65
C ARG A 38 7.24 1.22 7.23
N ASP A 39 8.06 0.67 8.12
CA ASP A 39 8.87 -0.52 7.80
C ASP A 39 7.96 -1.68 7.39
N MET A 40 6.89 -1.90 8.15
CA MET A 40 5.91 -2.93 7.85
C MET A 40 5.23 -2.71 6.50
N HIS A 41 4.82 -1.47 6.20
CA HIS A 41 4.24 -1.14 4.90
C HIS A 41 5.18 -1.46 3.73
N GLU A 42 6.46 -1.10 3.84
CA GLU A 42 7.46 -1.42 2.81
C GLU A 42 7.67 -2.93 2.66
N VAL A 43 7.71 -3.69 3.77
CA VAL A 43 7.79 -5.16 3.76
C VAL A 43 6.58 -5.78 3.06
N ILE A 44 5.37 -5.29 3.34
CA ILE A 44 4.13 -5.77 2.71
C ILE A 44 4.14 -5.50 1.19
N LEU A 45 4.62 -4.33 0.76
CA LEU A 45 4.77 -4.00 -0.65
C LEU A 45 5.74 -4.96 -1.34
N GLU A 46 6.87 -5.23 -0.69
CA GLU A 46 7.90 -6.14 -1.20
C GLU A 46 7.41 -7.59 -1.26
N PHE A 47 6.70 -8.07 -0.24
CA PHE A 47 6.05 -9.38 -0.26
C PHE A 47 5.03 -9.48 -1.40
N SER A 48 4.18 -8.46 -1.58
CA SER A 48 3.16 -8.46 -2.64
C SER A 48 3.79 -8.53 -4.03
N TYR A 49 4.96 -7.90 -4.21
CA TYR A 49 5.74 -7.99 -5.42
C TYR A 49 6.40 -9.36 -5.57
N ALA A 50 7.13 -9.82 -4.56
CA ALA A 50 7.87 -11.07 -4.57
C ALA A 50 6.95 -12.29 -4.76
N ALA A 51 5.79 -12.31 -4.10
CA ALA A 51 4.78 -13.36 -4.21
C ALA A 51 4.15 -13.45 -5.61
N ASN A 52 4.28 -12.42 -6.44
CA ASN A 52 3.88 -12.42 -7.85
C ASN A 52 5.06 -12.51 -8.82
N SER A 53 6.28 -12.55 -8.31
CA SER A 53 7.50 -12.67 -9.10
C SER A 53 7.87 -14.13 -9.35
N LYS A 54 8.67 -14.36 -10.40
CA LYS A 54 9.27 -15.68 -10.67
C LYS A 54 10.12 -16.18 -9.50
N THR A 55 10.74 -15.25 -8.74
CA THR A 55 11.64 -15.56 -7.62
C THR A 55 11.01 -16.46 -6.57
N LEU A 56 9.72 -16.30 -6.26
CA LEU A 56 9.02 -17.17 -5.30
C LEU A 56 8.02 -18.13 -5.94
N ARG A 57 7.51 -17.85 -7.15
CA ARG A 57 6.51 -18.72 -7.80
C ARG A 57 7.09 -19.87 -8.60
N ASP A 58 8.32 -19.75 -9.09
CA ASP A 58 8.95 -20.73 -9.98
C ASP A 58 9.88 -21.71 -9.24
N THR A 59 9.69 -21.89 -7.92
CA THR A 59 10.45 -22.88 -7.13
C THR A 59 10.14 -24.33 -7.51
N GLY A 60 8.98 -24.57 -8.14
CA GLY A 60 8.49 -25.91 -8.48
C GLY A 60 7.84 -26.66 -7.31
N ASP A 61 7.84 -26.10 -6.10
CA ASP A 61 7.18 -26.69 -4.92
C ASP A 61 5.74 -26.17 -4.78
N GLU A 62 4.77 -27.07 -4.88
CA GLU A 62 3.34 -26.75 -4.76
C GLU A 62 2.97 -26.19 -3.38
N ARG A 63 3.70 -26.56 -2.32
CA ARG A 63 3.48 -26.06 -0.96
C ARG A 63 3.86 -24.58 -0.86
N VAL A 64 4.94 -24.19 -1.52
CA VAL A 64 5.34 -22.77 -1.63
C VAL A 64 4.24 -21.99 -2.35
N ARG A 65 3.72 -22.50 -3.47
CA ARG A 65 2.62 -21.86 -4.20
C ARG A 65 1.34 -21.73 -3.37
N ALA A 66 0.99 -22.76 -2.59
CA ALA A 66 -0.15 -22.71 -1.68
C ALA A 66 0.00 -21.59 -0.64
N LEU A 67 1.17 -21.51 0.03
CA LEU A 67 1.45 -20.45 0.99
C LEU A 67 1.39 -19.06 0.33
N LEU A 68 1.93 -18.89 -0.87
CA LEU A 68 1.86 -17.60 -1.58
C LEU A 68 0.41 -17.21 -1.90
N ASN A 69 -0.44 -18.17 -2.25
CA ASN A 69 -1.87 -17.91 -2.50
C ASN A 69 -2.60 -17.46 -1.22
N ASP A 70 -2.20 -17.95 -0.05
CA ASP A 70 -2.75 -17.53 1.25
C ASP A 70 -2.16 -16.20 1.73
N ILE A 71 -0.89 -15.91 1.42
CA ILE A 71 -0.21 -14.65 1.77
C ILE A 71 -0.79 -13.46 1.00
N LEU A 72 -1.04 -13.61 -0.30
CA LEU A 72 -1.49 -12.53 -1.19
C LEU A 72 -2.76 -11.78 -0.71
N PRO A 73 -3.85 -12.44 -0.28
CA PRO A 73 -5.02 -11.72 0.23
C PRO A 73 -4.74 -11.00 1.56
N LEU A 74 -3.84 -11.52 2.40
CA LEU A 74 -3.45 -10.85 3.65
C LEU A 74 -2.63 -9.60 3.36
N THR A 75 -1.65 -9.66 2.45
CA THR A 75 -0.87 -8.48 2.06
C THR A 75 -1.74 -7.45 1.37
N ALA A 76 -2.71 -7.85 0.54
CA ALA A 76 -3.69 -6.94 -0.05
C ALA A 76 -4.54 -6.23 1.01
N THR A 77 -4.98 -6.96 2.04
CA THR A 77 -5.74 -6.40 3.17
C THR A 77 -4.91 -5.37 3.94
N LEU A 78 -3.66 -5.69 4.26
CA LEU A 78 -2.78 -4.76 4.99
C LEU A 78 -2.41 -3.55 4.13
N ARG A 79 -2.11 -3.75 2.84
CA ARG A 79 -1.85 -2.66 1.91
C ARG A 79 -3.04 -1.73 1.78
N ALA A 80 -4.27 -2.27 1.75
CA ALA A 80 -5.48 -1.47 1.76
C ALA A 80 -5.63 -0.65 3.05
N PHE A 81 -5.10 -1.09 4.19
CA PHE A 81 -5.10 -0.32 5.43
C PHE A 81 -4.20 0.92 5.36
N PHE A 82 -3.02 0.79 4.75
CA PHE A 82 -2.07 1.89 4.57
C PHE A 82 -2.45 2.90 3.49
N THR A 83 -3.54 2.66 2.76
CA THR A 83 -3.88 3.44 1.58
C THR A 83 -5.27 4.00 1.60
N ILE A 84 -5.47 4.98 0.75
CA ILE A 84 -6.76 5.59 0.45
C ILE A 84 -6.91 5.66 -1.07
N ASN A 85 -8.10 5.35 -1.56
CA ASN A 85 -8.49 5.65 -2.93
C ASN A 85 -9.29 6.94 -2.88
N LEU A 86 -8.91 7.94 -3.68
CA LEU A 86 -9.63 9.19 -3.79
C LEU A 86 -10.26 9.29 -5.17
N TRP A 87 -11.58 9.54 -5.18
CA TRP A 87 -12.34 9.82 -6.40
C TRP A 87 -12.61 11.31 -6.51
N PRO A 88 -12.39 11.93 -7.67
CA PRO A 88 -12.71 13.34 -7.83
C PRO A 88 -14.22 13.57 -7.67
N ALA A 89 -14.61 14.50 -6.79
CA ALA A 89 -15.99 14.88 -6.53
C ALA A 89 -16.61 15.70 -7.67
N SER A 90 -15.81 16.19 -8.62
CA SER A 90 -16.30 16.90 -9.80
C SER A 90 -15.35 16.80 -10.99
N THR A 91 -15.87 17.05 -12.19
CA THR A 91 -15.05 17.18 -13.41
C THR A 91 -13.99 18.28 -13.27
N ALA A 92 -14.30 19.39 -12.59
CA ALA A 92 -13.34 20.46 -12.36
C ALA A 92 -12.17 20.00 -11.46
N GLN A 93 -12.48 19.28 -10.38
CA GLN A 93 -11.45 18.69 -9.51
C GLN A 93 -10.61 17.66 -10.26
N MET A 94 -11.26 16.79 -11.06
CA MET A 94 -10.58 15.82 -11.92
C MET A 94 -9.57 16.48 -12.87
N GLN A 95 -9.95 17.56 -13.56
CA GLN A 95 -9.04 18.29 -14.45
C GLN A 95 -7.91 18.98 -13.68
N SER A 96 -8.21 19.55 -12.50
CA SER A 96 -7.19 20.12 -11.63
C SER A 96 -6.16 19.08 -11.19
N TRP A 97 -6.61 17.88 -10.80
CA TRP A 97 -5.72 16.79 -10.40
C TRP A 97 -4.89 16.30 -11.59
N LYS A 98 -5.51 16.08 -12.75
CA LYS A 98 -4.78 15.72 -13.99
C LYS A 98 -3.70 16.75 -14.33
N HIS A 99 -3.99 18.04 -14.19
CA HIS A 99 -3.01 19.10 -14.41
C HIS A 99 -1.88 19.10 -13.36
N ALA A 100 -2.19 18.83 -12.09
CA ALA A 100 -1.17 18.74 -11.05
C ALA A 100 -0.24 17.54 -11.30
N LEU A 101 -0.82 16.39 -11.66
CA LEU A 101 -0.12 15.14 -11.90
C LEU A 101 0.69 15.14 -13.19
N SER A 102 0.28 15.87 -14.23
CA SER A 102 1.03 15.92 -15.49
C SER A 102 2.45 16.48 -15.33
N LYS A 103 2.74 17.18 -14.22
CA LYS A 103 4.06 17.68 -13.86
C LYS A 103 5.00 16.59 -13.33
N ALA A 104 4.46 15.43 -12.97
CA ALA A 104 5.21 14.29 -12.45
C ALA A 104 5.51 13.28 -13.57
N PRO A 105 6.73 12.72 -13.65
CA PRO A 105 7.11 11.75 -14.69
C PRO A 105 6.14 10.56 -14.83
N SER A 106 5.52 10.13 -13.73
CA SER A 106 4.59 9.00 -13.69
C SER A 106 3.14 9.41 -13.46
N GLY A 107 2.82 10.70 -13.40
CA GLY A 107 1.48 11.17 -13.07
C GLY A 107 0.42 10.83 -14.12
N LYS A 108 0.82 10.58 -15.38
CA LYS A 108 -0.08 10.06 -16.43
C LYS A 108 -0.69 8.69 -16.10
N TYR A 109 -0.08 7.91 -15.21
CA TYR A 109 -0.55 6.59 -14.79
C TYR A 109 -1.13 6.57 -13.37
N ALA A 110 -1.26 7.75 -12.75
CA ALA A 110 -1.77 7.89 -11.38
C ALA A 110 -3.25 7.53 -11.25
N PHE A 111 -4.03 7.85 -12.29
CA PHE A 111 -5.42 7.42 -12.37
C PHE A 111 -5.49 5.93 -12.69
N ARG A 112 -6.29 5.23 -11.92
CA ARG A 112 -6.69 3.85 -12.15
C ARG A 112 -7.83 3.80 -13.18
N ASP A 113 -8.14 2.60 -13.65
CA ASP A 113 -9.21 2.38 -14.64
C ASP A 113 -10.59 2.83 -14.13
N ASP A 114 -10.79 2.81 -12.81
CA ASP A 114 -12.00 3.29 -12.13
C ASP A 114 -12.03 4.82 -11.93
N GLY A 115 -11.01 5.54 -12.40
CA GLY A 115 -10.90 7.00 -12.28
C GLY A 115 -10.46 7.50 -10.90
N SER A 116 -10.10 6.61 -9.97
CA SER A 116 -9.54 6.98 -8.66
C SER A 116 -8.01 7.14 -8.70
N ILE A 117 -7.48 7.83 -7.69
CA ILE A 117 -6.05 7.84 -7.39
C ILE A 117 -5.84 7.08 -6.08
N ARG A 118 -4.90 6.14 -6.07
CA ARG A 118 -4.48 5.44 -4.86
C ARG A 118 -3.25 6.11 -4.25
N ILE A 119 -3.35 6.46 -2.98
CA ILE A 119 -2.31 7.18 -2.24
C ILE A 119 -1.95 6.41 -0.97
N SER A 120 -0.65 6.38 -0.67
CA SER A 120 -0.11 5.91 0.62
C SER A 120 -0.37 6.96 1.69
N LEU A 121 -1.05 6.58 2.77
CA LEU A 121 -1.32 7.47 3.91
C LEU A 121 -0.02 7.85 4.65
N LEU A 122 1.01 7.02 4.55
CA LEU A 122 2.34 7.29 5.13
C LEU A 122 3.14 8.30 4.30
N ASP A 123 2.81 8.48 3.03
CA ASP A 123 3.52 9.36 2.12
C ASP A 123 2.67 10.58 1.73
N ALA A 124 1.70 10.94 2.56
CA ALA A 124 0.81 12.07 2.31
C ALA A 124 0.61 12.92 3.57
N GLU A 125 0.50 14.22 3.37
CA GLU A 125 0.32 15.21 4.43
C GLU A 125 -0.78 16.20 4.05
N LEU A 126 -1.68 16.51 4.99
CA LEU A 126 -2.83 17.38 4.75
C LEU A 126 -2.59 18.77 5.34
N HIS A 127 -2.61 19.80 4.48
CA HIS A 127 -2.51 21.21 4.84
C HIS A 127 -3.80 21.95 4.46
N GLY A 128 -4.72 22.11 5.42
CA GLY A 128 -6.05 22.66 5.15
C GLY A 128 -6.84 21.73 4.22
N SER A 129 -7.10 22.18 3.00
CA SER A 129 -7.73 21.39 1.92
C SER A 129 -6.75 20.85 0.89
N SER A 130 -5.45 21.13 1.03
CA SER A 130 -4.42 20.65 0.11
C SER A 130 -3.76 19.40 0.67
N LEU A 131 -3.82 18.30 -0.07
CA LEU A 131 -3.11 17.07 0.23
C LEU A 131 -1.80 17.05 -0.53
N SER A 132 -0.68 17.17 0.19
CA SER A 132 0.65 17.00 -0.37
C SER A 132 1.00 15.51 -0.38
N VAL A 133 1.16 14.95 -1.57
CA VAL A 133 1.46 13.53 -1.78
C VAL A 133 2.91 13.43 -2.22
N ARG A 134 3.70 12.61 -1.52
CA ARG A 134 5.12 12.32 -1.78
C ARG A 134 5.33 11.08 -2.64
N ARG A 135 4.33 10.19 -2.71
CA ARG A 135 4.39 8.95 -3.49
C ARG A 135 3.03 8.63 -4.10
N ILE A 136 3.00 8.50 -5.42
CA ILE A 136 1.82 8.08 -6.16
C ILE A 136 2.10 6.73 -6.79
N TRP A 137 1.20 5.79 -6.55
CA TRP A 137 1.27 4.48 -7.17
C TRP A 137 0.63 4.54 -8.54
N SER A 138 1.33 3.96 -9.51
CA SER A 138 0.78 3.83 -10.85
C SER A 138 -0.01 2.53 -10.95
N HIS A 139 -1.07 2.50 -11.75
CA HIS A 139 -1.78 1.23 -12.01
C HIS A 139 -0.90 0.17 -12.69
N VAL A 140 0.28 0.56 -13.21
CA VAL A 140 1.27 -0.30 -13.88
C VAL A 140 2.32 -0.84 -12.91
N SER A 141 2.66 -0.10 -11.86
CA SER A 141 3.56 -0.52 -10.78
C SER A 141 3.15 0.17 -9.47
N ASP A 142 2.71 -0.69 -8.57
CA ASP A 142 2.29 -0.36 -7.21
C ASP A 142 3.45 -0.49 -6.20
N PHE A 143 4.59 -1.04 -6.61
CA PHE A 143 5.74 -1.35 -5.76
C PHE A 143 6.75 -0.20 -5.71
N SER A 144 7.15 0.31 -6.88
CA SER A 144 8.17 1.36 -7.03
C SER A 144 7.54 2.72 -7.26
N GLY A 145 6.43 3.04 -6.57
CA GLY A 145 5.70 4.29 -6.77
C GLY A 145 6.64 5.47 -6.88
N SER A 146 6.49 6.27 -7.94
CA SER A 146 7.40 7.37 -8.22
C SER A 146 7.29 8.42 -7.14
N GLN A 147 8.40 8.66 -6.45
CA GLN A 147 8.49 9.79 -5.52
C GLN A 147 8.20 11.07 -6.30
N THR A 148 7.17 11.77 -5.86
CA THR A 148 6.61 12.93 -6.54
C THR A 148 6.09 13.84 -5.46
N ALA A 149 6.35 15.14 -5.51
CA ALA A 149 5.62 16.11 -4.70
C ALA A 149 4.48 16.69 -5.55
N VAL A 150 3.25 16.25 -5.30
CA VAL A 150 2.05 16.80 -5.94
C VAL A 150 1.05 17.19 -4.88
N ASP A 151 0.49 18.38 -5.03
CA ASP A 151 -0.58 18.88 -4.18
C ASP A 151 -1.93 18.68 -4.86
N LEU A 152 -2.84 17.99 -4.17
CA LEU A 152 -4.20 17.72 -4.62
C LEU A 152 -5.19 18.48 -3.73
N LYS A 153 -6.02 19.35 -4.32
CA LYS A 153 -7.12 19.99 -3.58
C LYS A 153 -8.22 18.97 -3.33
N LEU A 154 -8.55 18.76 -2.06
CA LEU A 154 -9.60 17.86 -1.61
C LEU A 154 -10.90 18.61 -1.29
N ASP A 155 -12.03 17.93 -1.45
CA ASP A 155 -13.32 18.40 -0.95
C ASP A 155 -13.52 18.00 0.53
N PRO A 156 -14.53 18.56 1.22
CA PRO A 156 -14.74 18.31 2.66
C PRO A 156 -14.93 16.84 3.04
N GLU A 157 -15.57 16.02 2.21
CA GLU A 157 -15.81 14.60 2.49
C GLU A 157 -14.51 13.80 2.36
N GLN A 158 -13.74 14.05 1.31
CA GLN A 158 -12.39 13.47 1.14
C GLN A 158 -11.45 13.84 2.30
N ILE A 159 -11.53 15.08 2.80
CA ILE A 159 -10.75 15.53 3.95
C ILE A 159 -11.15 14.74 5.21
N ALA A 160 -12.45 14.57 5.44
CA ALA A 160 -12.96 13.81 6.58
C ALA A 160 -12.52 12.34 6.52
N GLU A 161 -12.64 11.71 5.35
CA GLU A 161 -12.17 10.35 5.12
C GLU A 161 -10.66 10.21 5.36
N PHE A 162 -9.86 11.10 4.76
CA PHE A 162 -8.40 11.09 4.94
C PHE A 162 -8.01 11.19 6.41
N LYS A 163 -8.63 12.13 7.16
CA LYS A 163 -8.38 12.29 8.60
C LYS A 163 -8.77 11.05 9.40
N ALA A 164 -9.92 10.44 9.11
CA ALA A 164 -10.37 9.22 9.79
C ALA A 164 -9.42 8.03 9.54
N ARG A 165 -8.94 7.88 8.30
CA ARG A 165 -7.98 6.85 7.91
C ARG A 165 -6.61 7.09 8.56
N LEU A 166 -6.13 8.33 8.57
CA LEU A 166 -4.88 8.69 9.23
C LEU A 166 -4.94 8.49 10.75
N ALA A 167 -6.07 8.78 11.40
CA ALA A 167 -6.27 8.51 12.82
C ALA A 167 -6.16 7.01 13.11
N SER A 168 -6.76 6.17 12.26
CA SER A 168 -6.68 4.71 12.40
C SER A 168 -5.25 4.16 12.25
N LEU A 169 -4.42 4.80 11.42
CA LEU A 169 -3.03 4.41 11.17
C LEU A 169 -2.13 4.63 12.39
N ARG A 170 -2.44 5.61 13.25
CA ARG A 170 -1.65 5.92 14.46
C ARG A 170 -1.61 4.76 15.45
N ASP A 171 -2.64 3.93 15.44
CA ASP A 171 -2.79 2.77 16.31
C ASP A 171 -2.46 1.47 15.57
N PHE A 172 -1.62 1.53 14.53
CA PHE A 172 -1.23 0.34 13.78
C PHE A 172 -0.48 -0.65 14.68
N PRO A 173 -0.94 -1.90 14.81
CA PRO A 173 -0.24 -2.92 15.58
C PRO A 173 1.03 -3.37 14.85
N LEU A 174 2.13 -3.51 15.58
CA LEU A 174 3.36 -4.11 15.06
C LEU A 174 3.42 -5.59 15.46
N PRO A 175 4.10 -6.46 14.68
CA PRO A 175 4.43 -7.79 15.15
C PRO A 175 5.27 -7.67 16.43
N LEU A 176 4.98 -8.52 17.42
CA LEU A 176 5.78 -8.67 18.63
C LEU A 176 6.96 -9.61 18.38
#